data_AF-A0A7J2TM42-F1
#
_entry.id   AF-A0A7J2TM42-F1
#
_cell.length_a   1.000
_cell.length_b   1.000
_cell.length_c   1.000
_cell.angle_alpha   90.00
_cell.angle_beta   90.00
_cell.angle_gamma   90.00
#
_symmetry.space_group_name_H-M   'P 1'
#
loop_
_entity.id
_entity.type
_entity.pdbx_description
1 polymer ?
#
loop_
_entity_poly.entity_id
_entity_poly.type
_entity_poly.pdbx_seq_one_letter_code
_entity_poly.pdbx_strand_id
1 'polypeptide(L)'
;MSEIKIDKRLNRLVSTGICPNDDPLKYANELRELADEVADAEEAGKQSKFFKALADATRLRILKLLEVREMCVCEIMIALGLTQPTTSHHLGILENVELIRSRKEGKWVYYKIADPKLIQNLNKFYILR
;
A
#
# COMPACT_ATOMS: atom_id res chain seq x y z
N MET A 1 24.35 18.34 5.52
CA MET A 1 24.38 17.15 6.39
C MET A 1 23.99 17.59 7.79
N SER A 2 22.80 17.21 8.27
CA SER A 2 22.35 17.52 9.62
C SER A 2 23.16 16.69 10.63
N GLU A 3 23.59 17.35 11.72
CA GLU A 3 24.34 16.72 12.80
C GLU A 3 23.53 15.57 13.41
N ILE A 4 24.13 14.37 13.51
CA ILE A 4 23.46 13.19 14.04
C ILE A 4 23.35 13.35 15.55
N LYS A 5 22.14 13.68 16.02
CA LYS A 5 21.85 13.67 17.45
C LYS A 5 21.69 12.22 17.92
N ILE A 6 22.68 11.71 18.63
CA ILE A 6 22.69 10.35 19.17
C ILE A 6 21.75 10.27 20.39
N ASP A 7 20.79 9.35 20.36
CA ASP A 7 19.87 9.12 21.46
C ASP A 7 20.60 8.54 22.70
N LYS A 8 20.21 8.95 23.91
CA LYS A 8 20.79 8.44 25.17
C LYS A 8 20.69 6.91 25.30
N ARG A 9 19.67 6.30 24.69
CA ARG A 9 19.48 4.84 24.66
C ARG A 9 20.50 4.15 23.76
N LEU A 10 20.86 4.75 22.62
CA LEU A 10 21.86 4.20 21.73
C LEU A 10 23.25 4.22 22.39
N ASN A 11 23.59 5.33 23.05
CA ASN A 11 24.80 5.42 23.87
C ASN A 11 24.85 4.32 24.93
N ARG A 12 23.76 4.14 25.69
CA ARG A 12 23.67 3.08 26.71
C ARG A 12 23.82 1.69 26.11
N LEU A 13 23.23 1.43 24.94
CA LEU A 13 23.33 0.14 24.25
C LEU A 13 24.79 -0.16 23.87
N VAL A 14 25.50 0.81 23.29
CA VAL A 14 26.91 0.67 22.93
C VAL A 14 27.77 0.40 24.17
N SER A 15 27.53 1.10 25.27
CA SER A 15 28.25 0.88 26.54
C SER A 15 28.01 -0.49 27.19
N THR A 16 27.00 -1.25 26.77
CA THR A 16 26.75 -2.61 27.31
C THR A 16 27.69 -3.67 26.74
N GLY A 17 28.43 -3.37 25.66
CA GLY A 17 29.26 -4.35 24.95
C GLY A 17 28.46 -5.38 24.12
N ILE A 18 27.13 -5.25 24.06
CA ILE A 18 26.23 -6.09 23.24
C ILE A 18 26.19 -5.59 21.78
N CYS A 19 26.52 -4.31 21.57
CA CYS A 19 26.48 -3.68 20.27
C CYS A 19 27.60 -4.20 19.36
N PRO A 20 27.35 -4.42 18.05
CA PRO A 20 28.38 -4.78 17.09
C PRO A 20 29.50 -3.72 16.94
N ASN A 21 29.23 -2.50 17.42
CA ASN A 21 30.09 -1.35 17.27
C ASN A 21 30.20 -0.61 18.61
N ASP A 22 31.42 -0.26 18.98
CA ASP A 22 31.81 0.38 20.24
C ASP A 22 31.75 1.92 20.17
N ASP A 23 31.59 2.49 18.97
CA ASP A 23 31.38 3.91 18.75
C ASP A 23 29.90 4.20 18.41
N PRO A 24 29.17 4.94 19.28
CA PRO A 24 27.77 5.30 19.04
C PRO A 24 27.54 6.10 17.76
N LEU A 25 28.50 6.95 17.34
CA LEU A 25 28.36 7.75 16.14
C LEU A 25 28.55 6.89 14.88
N LYS A 26 29.57 6.03 14.90
CA LYS A 26 29.81 5.07 13.82
C LYS A 26 28.63 4.13 13.64
N TYR A 27 28.08 3.61 14.74
CA TYR A 27 26.90 2.75 14.69
C TYR A 27 25.65 3.48 14.19
N ALA A 28 25.46 4.74 14.60
CA ALA A 28 24.33 5.54 14.12
C ALA A 28 24.41 5.82 12.60
N ASN A 29 25.61 6.01 12.05
CA ASN A 29 25.83 6.13 10.61
C ASN A 29 25.51 4.82 9.90
N GLU A 30 26.06 3.70 10.36
CA GLU A 30 25.80 2.37 9.80
C GLU A 30 24.29 2.04 9.77
N LEU A 31 23.55 2.39 10.82
CA LEU A 31 22.09 2.20 10.86
C LEU A 31 21.34 3.07 9.85
N ARG A 32 21.81 4.29 9.57
CA ARG A 32 21.21 5.16 8.56
C ARG A 32 21.52 4.69 7.16
N GLU A 33 22.76 4.31 6.89
CA GLU A 33 23.16 3.71 5.61
C GLU A 33 22.35 2.45 5.34
N LEU A 34 22.19 1.58 6.35
CA LEU A 34 21.33 0.40 6.23
C LEU A 34 19.88 0.79 5.90
N ALA A 35 19.32 1.79 6.60
CA ALA A 35 17.95 2.24 6.33
C ALA A 35 17.78 2.79 4.91
N ASP A 36 18.76 3.56 4.43
CA ASP A 36 18.75 4.09 3.06
C ASP A 36 18.89 2.97 2.02
N GLU A 37 19.65 1.90 2.32
CA GLU A 37 19.83 0.74 1.42
C GLU A 37 18.61 -0.18 1.36
N VAL A 38 18.01 -0.52 2.51
CA VAL A 38 16.98 -1.58 2.59
C VAL A 38 15.56 -1.08 2.81
N ALA A 39 15.40 0.15 3.30
CA ALA A 39 14.13 0.72 3.72
C ALA A 39 13.91 2.11 3.11
N ASP A 40 14.19 2.22 1.80
CA ASP A 40 14.01 3.45 1.04
C ASP A 40 12.63 4.07 1.30
N ALA A 41 12.65 5.33 1.75
CA ALA A 41 11.46 6.02 2.22
C ALA A 41 10.46 6.32 1.08
N GLU A 42 10.95 6.52 -0.15
CA GLU A 42 10.09 6.75 -1.30
C GLU A 42 9.33 5.48 -1.67
N GLU A 43 10.04 4.35 -1.77
CA GLU A 43 9.47 3.04 -2.07
C GLU A 43 8.50 2.59 -0.96
N ALA A 44 8.88 2.73 0.31
CA ALA A 44 7.99 2.47 1.44
C ALA A 44 6.72 3.35 1.37
N GLY A 45 6.84 4.58 0.89
CA GLY A 45 5.70 5.48 0.64
C GLY A 45 4.76 4.95 -0.46
N LYS A 46 5.29 4.42 -1.56
CA LYS A 46 4.50 3.80 -2.64
C LYS A 46 3.77 2.56 -2.14
N GLN A 47 4.48 1.68 -1.44
CA GLN A 47 3.91 0.48 -0.83
C GLN A 47 2.81 0.83 0.19
N SER A 48 3.03 1.85 1.02
CA SER A 48 2.02 2.35 1.97
C SER A 48 0.74 2.79 1.28
N LYS A 49 0.82 3.51 0.15
CA LYS A 49 -0.36 3.90 -0.64
C LYS A 49 -1.11 2.68 -1.16
N PHE A 50 -0.40 1.70 -1.72
CA PHE A 50 -0.99 0.46 -2.20
C PHE A 50 -1.71 -0.31 -1.08
N PHE A 51 -1.05 -0.52 0.07
CA PHE A 51 -1.67 -1.23 1.19
C PHE A 51 -2.86 -0.47 1.79
N LYS A 52 -2.81 0.87 1.85
CA LYS A 52 -3.97 1.68 2.28
C LYS A 52 -5.16 1.55 1.32
N ALA A 53 -4.92 1.39 0.02
CA ALA A 53 -5.98 1.10 -0.93
C ALA A 53 -6.65 -0.26 -0.66
N LEU A 54 -5.91 -1.25 -0.15
CA LEU A 54 -6.46 -2.55 0.24
C LEU A 54 -7.08 -2.57 1.66
N ALA A 55 -6.63 -1.71 2.57
CA ALA A 55 -7.05 -1.70 3.98
C ALA A 55 -8.45 -1.08 4.22
N ASP A 56 -9.45 -1.48 3.42
CA ASP A 56 -10.83 -0.99 3.52
C ASP A 56 -11.82 -2.04 3.01
N ALA A 57 -12.80 -2.39 3.83
CA ALA A 57 -13.74 -3.46 3.54
C ALA A 57 -14.57 -3.21 2.27
N THR A 58 -14.95 -1.97 1.99
CA THR A 58 -15.74 -1.65 0.78
C THR A 58 -14.91 -1.83 -0.47
N ARG A 59 -13.65 -1.38 -0.47
CA ARG A 59 -12.72 -1.59 -1.59
C ARG A 59 -12.44 -3.06 -1.85
N LEU A 60 -12.27 -3.87 -0.81
CA LEU A 60 -12.10 -5.31 -0.97
C LEU A 60 -13.35 -5.96 -1.58
N ARG A 61 -14.56 -5.55 -1.16
CA ARG A 61 -15.81 -6.01 -1.77
C ARG A 61 -15.92 -5.62 -3.25
N ILE A 62 -15.50 -4.41 -3.62
CA ILE A 62 -15.46 -3.98 -5.04
C ILE A 62 -14.51 -4.87 -5.84
N LEU A 63 -13.29 -5.12 -5.35
CA LEU A 63 -12.33 -6.00 -6.02
C LEU A 63 -12.92 -7.41 -6.22
N LYS A 64 -13.66 -7.95 -5.25
CA LYS A 64 -14.36 -9.23 -5.38
C LYS A 64 -15.44 -9.26 -6.45
N LEU A 65 -16.22 -8.19 -6.58
CA LEU A 65 -17.17 -8.09 -7.68
C LEU A 65 -16.45 -8.04 -9.04
N LEU A 66 -15.34 -7.30 -9.10
CA LEU A 66 -14.55 -7.12 -10.32
C LEU A 66 -13.71 -8.35 -10.71
N GLU A 67 -13.41 -9.25 -9.77
CA GLU A 67 -12.85 -10.59 -10.06
C GLU A 67 -13.83 -11.44 -10.88
N VAL A 68 -15.14 -11.28 -10.66
CA VAL A 68 -16.18 -12.07 -11.34
C VAL A 68 -16.44 -11.53 -12.73
N ARG A 69 -16.61 -10.20 -12.87
CA ARG A 69 -16.83 -9.53 -14.17
C ARG A 69 -16.53 -8.05 -14.08
N GLU A 70 -16.31 -7.42 -15.23
CA GLU A 70 -16.28 -5.96 -15.29
C GLU A 70 -17.66 -5.35 -14.99
N MET A 71 -17.65 -4.17 -14.35
CA MET A 71 -18.88 -3.48 -13.91
C MET A 71 -18.76 -1.97 -14.08
N CYS A 72 -19.88 -1.30 -14.38
CA CYS A 72 -20.00 0.15 -14.31
C CYS A 72 -20.13 0.63 -12.85
N VAL A 73 -19.93 1.94 -12.64
CA VAL A 73 -20.17 2.60 -11.34
C VAL A 73 -21.60 2.30 -10.82
N CYS A 74 -22.58 2.35 -11.72
CA CYS A 74 -23.99 2.07 -11.42
C CYS A 74 -24.23 0.68 -10.85
N GLU A 75 -23.62 -0.35 -11.44
CA GLU A 75 -23.75 -1.74 -11.00
C GLU A 75 -23.13 -1.94 -9.62
N ILE A 76 -21.96 -1.34 -9.38
CA ILE A 76 -21.27 -1.41 -8.08
C ILE A 76 -22.08 -0.70 -7.00
N MET A 77 -22.64 0.47 -7.31
CA MET A 77 -23.53 1.21 -6.40
C MET A 77 -24.71 0.34 -5.95
N ILE A 78 -25.39 -0.31 -6.91
CA ILE A 78 -26.54 -1.17 -6.64
C ILE A 78 -26.10 -2.41 -5.84
N ALA A 79 -25.01 -3.07 -6.23
CA ALA A 79 -24.52 -4.29 -5.60
C ALA A 79 -24.10 -4.08 -4.13
N LEU A 80 -23.59 -2.88 -3.79
CA LEU A 80 -23.04 -2.60 -2.46
C LEU A 80 -23.88 -1.63 -1.62
N GLY A 81 -24.98 -1.08 -2.18
CA GLY A 81 -25.83 -0.10 -1.50
C GLY A 81 -25.13 1.25 -1.27
N LEU A 82 -24.29 1.68 -2.21
CA LEU A 82 -23.47 2.89 -2.10
C LEU A 82 -24.00 4.05 -2.94
N THR A 83 -23.70 5.28 -2.50
CA THR A 83 -23.93 6.47 -3.31
C THR A 83 -22.89 6.57 -4.44
N GLN A 84 -23.19 7.36 -5.48
CA GLN A 84 -22.26 7.60 -6.58
C GLN A 84 -20.96 8.27 -6.12
N PRO A 85 -20.96 9.35 -5.30
CA PRO A 85 -19.71 9.95 -4.82
C PRO A 85 -18.83 8.97 -4.05
N THR A 86 -19.43 8.15 -3.17
CA THR A 86 -18.70 7.13 -2.41
C THR A 86 -18.09 6.07 -3.32
N THR A 87 -18.87 5.59 -4.30
CA THR A 87 -18.41 4.55 -5.22
C THR A 87 -17.27 5.07 -6.11
N SER A 88 -17.42 6.25 -6.70
CA SER A 88 -16.37 6.88 -7.50
C SER A 88 -15.11 7.15 -6.70
N HIS A 89 -15.22 7.56 -5.43
CA HIS A 89 -14.07 7.76 -4.55
C HIS A 89 -13.27 6.46 -4.33
N HIS A 90 -13.95 5.36 -4.03
CA HIS A 90 -13.30 4.06 -3.87
C HIS A 90 -12.65 3.56 -5.16
N LEU A 91 -13.34 3.70 -6.30
CA LEU A 91 -12.79 3.33 -7.61
C LEU A 91 -11.56 4.16 -7.96
N GLY A 92 -11.58 5.47 -7.69
CA GLY A 92 -10.42 6.34 -7.90
C GLY A 92 -9.21 5.93 -7.04
N ILE A 93 -9.42 5.58 -5.77
CA ILE A 93 -8.34 5.07 -4.91
C ILE A 93 -7.73 3.80 -5.49
N LEU A 94 -8.55 2.85 -5.92
CA LEU A 94 -8.09 1.59 -6.50
C LEU A 94 -7.39 1.78 -7.86
N GLU A 95 -7.88 2.70 -8.69
CA GLU A 95 -7.29 3.02 -10.00
C GLU A 95 -5.94 3.76 -9.84
N ASN A 96 -5.82 4.65 -8.85
CA ASN A 96 -4.59 5.38 -8.55
C ASN A 96 -3.41 4.49 -8.13
N VAL A 97 -3.69 3.28 -7.63
CA VAL A 97 -2.66 2.28 -7.29
C VAL A 97 -2.67 1.10 -8.26
N GLU A 98 -3.31 1.27 -9.42
CA GLU A 98 -3.34 0.31 -10.54
C GLU A 98 -3.90 -1.07 -10.16
N LEU A 99 -4.77 -1.17 -9.15
CA LEU A 99 -5.47 -2.42 -8.84
C LEU A 99 -6.61 -2.69 -9.84
N ILE A 100 -7.21 -1.62 -10.35
CA ILE A 100 -8.25 -1.64 -11.37
C ILE A 100 -7.90 -0.69 -12.50
N ARG A 101 -8.57 -0.88 -13.64
CA ARG A 101 -8.49 0.01 -14.80
C ARG A 101 -9.87 0.23 -15.37
N SER A 102 -10.11 1.42 -15.90
CA SER A 102 -11.35 1.77 -16.58
C SER A 102 -11.27 1.62 -18.10
N ARG A 103 -12.42 1.38 -18.73
CA ARG A 103 -12.65 1.52 -20.18
C ARG A 103 -13.95 2.25 -20.43
N LYS A 104 -14.01 3.04 -21.50
CA LYS A 104 -15.24 3.73 -21.92
C LYS A 104 -15.97 2.92 -22.99
N GLU A 105 -17.28 2.82 -22.85
CA GLU A 105 -18.17 2.25 -23.86
C GLU A 105 -19.42 3.12 -23.98
N GLY A 106 -19.47 3.91 -25.06
CA GLY A 106 -20.47 4.97 -25.22
C GLY A 106 -20.41 5.99 -24.08
N LYS A 107 -21.49 6.12 -23.31
CA LYS A 107 -21.59 7.03 -22.15
C LYS A 107 -21.15 6.39 -20.85
N TRP A 108 -20.79 5.10 -20.85
CA TRP A 108 -20.51 4.33 -19.65
C TRP A 108 -19.01 4.15 -19.44
N VAL A 109 -18.61 4.08 -18.17
CA VAL A 109 -17.26 3.73 -17.73
C VAL A 109 -17.34 2.41 -16.99
N TYR A 110 -16.65 1.39 -17.51
CA TYR A 110 -16.55 0.06 -16.92
C TYR A 110 -15.19 -0.12 -16.27
N TYR A 111 -15.17 -0.77 -15.11
CA TYR A 111 -13.95 -1.08 -14.37
C TYR A 111 -13.71 -2.58 -14.38
N LYS A 112 -12.44 -2.97 -14.41
CA LYS A 112 -11.99 -4.36 -14.26
C LYS A 112 -10.67 -4.42 -13.51
N ILE A 113 -10.32 -5.58 -13.00
CA ILE A 113 -8.99 -5.82 -12.42
C ILE A 113 -7.90 -5.50 -13.47
N ALA A 114 -6.89 -4.74 -13.07
CA ALA A 114 -5.78 -4.38 -13.94
C ALA A 114 -4.88 -5.58 -14.24
N ASP A 115 -4.41 -6.26 -13.17
CA ASP A 115 -3.66 -7.51 -13.23
C ASP A 115 -4.34 -8.63 -12.41
N PRO A 116 -5.01 -9.58 -13.06
CA PRO A 116 -5.61 -10.72 -12.39
C PRO A 116 -4.61 -11.58 -11.59
N LYS A 117 -3.34 -11.66 -12.01
CA LYS A 117 -2.32 -12.46 -11.31
C LYS A 117 -1.99 -11.86 -9.95
N LEU A 118 -1.88 -10.54 -9.85
CA LEU A 118 -1.68 -9.82 -8.59
C LEU A 118 -2.78 -10.16 -7.59
N ILE A 119 -4.04 -10.05 -8.01
CA ILE A 119 -5.20 -10.35 -7.17
C ILE A 119 -5.23 -11.84 -6.76
N GLN A 120 -4.93 -12.76 -7.68
CA GLN A 120 -4.80 -14.19 -7.36
C GLN A 120 -3.70 -14.45 -6.32
N ASN A 121 -2.59 -13.73 -6.37
CA ASN A 121 -1.55 -13.84 -5.36
C ASN A 121 -2.01 -13.28 -4.01
N LEU A 122 -2.73 -12.17 -3.96
CA LEU A 122 -3.33 -11.65 -2.71
C LEU A 122 -4.32 -12.65 -2.08
N ASN A 123 -5.10 -13.36 -2.90
CA ASN A 123 -6.01 -14.42 -2.44
C ASN A 123 -5.27 -15.56 -1.73
N LYS A 124 -4.06 -15.92 -2.17
CA LYS A 124 -3.24 -16.96 -1.52
C LYS A 124 -2.82 -16.57 -0.09
N PHE A 125 -2.70 -15.28 0.19
CA PHE A 125 -2.28 -14.75 1.49
C PHE A 125 -3.44 -14.44 2.45
N TYR A 126 -4.65 -14.98 2.20
CA TYR A 126 -5.87 -14.76 3.01
C TYR A 126 -6.42 -13.32 3.04
N ILE A 127 -5.92 -12.41 2.18
CA ILE A 127 -6.33 -10.99 2.18
C ILE A 127 -7.72 -10.77 1.56
N LEU A 128 -8.19 -11.72 0.76
CA LEU A 128 -9.37 -11.60 -0.09
C LEU A 128 -10.16 -12.94 -0.13
N ARG A 129 -10.35 -13.67 0.97
CA ARG A 129 -11.15 -14.91 0.93
C ARG A 129 -12.62 -14.69 1.28
#